data_AF-A0A355UFR9-F1
#
_entry.id   AF-A0A355UFR9-F1
#
_cell.length_a   1.000
_cell.length_b   1.000
_cell.length_c   1.000
_cell.angle_alpha   90.00
_cell.angle_beta   90.00
_cell.angle_gamma   90.00
#
_symmetry.space_group_name_H-M   'P 1'
#
loop_
_entity.id
_entity.type
_entity.pdbx_description
1 polymer ?
#
loop_
_entity_poly.entity_id
_entity_poly.type
_entity_poly.pdbx_seq_one_letter_code
_entity_poly.pdbx_strand_id
1 'polypeptide(L)'
;MKKTFLLVASILFATTIFAQKNPLEGFTTSPENVIYKFEVKNPQGQQVQKNDLLIGKFSIKFGDSLVADGTKMQSQPMVRIDDQSKIFKGDLVDGALMMRKGETCTFAFAKDSIEKLFGGNMPP
;
A
#
# COMPACT_ATOMS: atom_id res chain seq x y z
N MET A 1 -45.78 14.15 -11.27
CA MET A 1 -44.53 14.89 -11.50
C MET A 1 -43.63 14.89 -10.26
N LYS A 2 -44.05 15.41 -9.09
CA LYS A 2 -43.21 15.40 -7.87
C LYS A 2 -42.74 14.00 -7.42
N LYS A 3 -43.63 13.00 -7.47
CA LYS A 3 -43.30 11.60 -7.07
C LYS A 3 -42.35 10.89 -8.05
N THR A 4 -42.47 11.17 -9.35
CA THR A 4 -41.58 10.63 -10.39
C THR A 4 -40.18 11.25 -10.31
N PHE A 5 -40.10 12.56 -10.01
CA PHE A 5 -38.82 13.24 -9.81
C PHE A 5 -38.07 12.70 -8.59
N LEU A 6 -38.80 12.40 -7.49
CA LEU A 6 -38.23 11.83 -6.28
C LEU A 6 -37.70 10.40 -6.49
N LEU A 7 -38.41 9.59 -7.27
CA LEU A 7 -37.99 8.23 -7.63
C LEU A 7 -36.70 8.24 -8.47
N VAL A 8 -36.62 9.10 -9.49
CA VAL A 8 -35.43 9.22 -10.35
C VAL A 8 -34.22 9.74 -9.56
N ALA A 9 -34.42 10.73 -8.68
CA ALA A 9 -33.35 11.24 -7.80
C ALA A 9 -32.83 10.16 -6.83
N SER A 10 -33.70 9.29 -6.33
CA SER A 10 -33.34 8.19 -5.42
C SER A 10 -32.48 7.13 -6.13
N ILE A 11 -32.82 6.80 -7.38
CA ILE A 11 -32.08 5.82 -8.19
C ILE A 11 -30.68 6.36 -8.54
N LEU A 12 -30.58 7.64 -8.91
CA LEU A 12 -29.30 8.29 -9.19
C LEU A 12 -28.39 8.30 -7.96
N PHE A 13 -28.92 8.63 -6.77
CA PHE A 13 -28.14 8.61 -5.52
C PHE A 13 -27.69 7.20 -5.11
N ALA A 14 -28.51 6.17 -5.35
CA ALA A 14 -28.11 4.79 -5.06
C ALA A 14 -26.95 4.32 -5.95
N THR A 15 -26.92 4.71 -7.23
CA THR A 15 -25.86 4.30 -8.16
C THR A 15 -24.50 4.95 -7.90
N THR A 16 -24.46 6.17 -7.35
CA THR A 16 -23.18 6.86 -7.07
C THR A 16 -22.44 6.32 -5.85
N ILE A 17 -23.17 5.77 -4.86
CA ILE A 17 -22.56 5.17 -3.66
C ILE A 17 -21.87 3.84 -3.98
N PHE A 18 -22.42 3.04 -4.91
CA PHE A 18 -21.83 1.77 -5.33
C PHE A 18 -20.70 1.91 -6.37
N ALA A 19 -20.56 3.06 -7.03
CA ALA A 19 -19.52 3.29 -8.03
C ALA A 19 -18.15 3.64 -7.40
N GLN A 20 -18.12 4.06 -6.14
CA GLN A 20 -16.86 4.36 -5.44
C GLN A 20 -16.23 3.07 -4.92
N LYS A 21 -15.41 2.43 -5.78
CA LYS A 21 -14.57 1.30 -5.36
C LYS A 21 -13.65 1.76 -4.22
N ASN A 22 -13.76 1.14 -3.05
CA ASN A 22 -12.87 1.42 -1.94
C ASN A 22 -11.45 0.95 -2.31
N PRO A 23 -10.45 1.85 -2.42
CA PRO A 23 -9.10 1.46 -2.82
C PRO A 23 -8.41 0.53 -1.81
N LEU A 24 -8.91 0.50 -0.56
CA LEU A 24 -8.41 -0.35 0.53
C LEU A 24 -9.25 -1.62 0.71
N GLU A 25 -10.09 -1.99 -0.25
CA GLU A 25 -10.82 -3.26 -0.22
C GLU A 25 -9.85 -4.45 -0.10
N GLY A 26 -10.08 -5.30 0.90
CA GLY A 26 -9.26 -6.48 1.19
C GLY A 26 -7.95 -6.20 1.95
N PHE A 27 -7.68 -4.94 2.33
CA PHE A 27 -6.56 -4.62 3.20
C PHE A 27 -6.89 -4.88 4.68
N THR A 28 -5.87 -5.18 5.47
CA THR A 28 -5.92 -5.33 6.92
C THR A 28 -4.91 -4.42 7.58
N THR A 29 -5.15 -4.01 8.82
CA THR A 29 -4.24 -3.16 9.59
C THR A 29 -3.59 -3.97 10.72
N SER A 30 -2.27 -3.86 10.86
CA SER A 30 -1.52 -4.47 11.96
C SER A 30 -1.58 -3.62 13.24
N PRO A 31 -1.19 -4.16 14.41
CA PRO A 31 -1.05 -3.37 15.64
C PRO A 31 -0.06 -2.20 15.52
N GLU A 32 0.90 -2.29 14.60
CA GLU A 32 1.85 -1.21 14.32
C GLU A 32 1.35 -0.21 13.27
N ASN A 33 0.06 -0.26 12.92
CA ASN A 33 -0.61 0.59 11.92
C ASN A 33 -0.12 0.38 10.48
N VAL A 34 0.51 -0.76 10.18
CA VAL A 34 0.80 -1.14 8.79
C VAL A 34 -0.52 -1.53 8.13
N ILE A 35 -0.89 -0.86 7.04
CA ILE A 35 -2.04 -1.24 6.21
C ILE A 35 -1.51 -2.10 5.06
N TYR A 36 -1.95 -3.34 4.97
CA TYR A 36 -1.35 -4.32 4.06
C TYR A 36 -2.36 -5.32 3.49
N LYS A 37 -1.97 -5.96 2.40
CA LYS A 37 -2.66 -7.10 1.80
C LYS A 37 -1.62 -8.05 1.21
N PHE A 38 -1.64 -9.32 1.64
CA PHE A 38 -0.81 -10.35 1.03
C PHE A 38 -1.50 -10.93 -0.21
N GLU A 39 -0.91 -10.74 -1.39
CA GLU A 39 -1.34 -11.38 -2.63
C GLU A 39 -0.81 -12.81 -2.76
N VAL A 40 0.42 -13.04 -2.29
CA VAL A 40 1.06 -14.36 -2.30
C VAL A 40 1.65 -14.60 -0.91
N LYS A 41 1.24 -15.70 -0.29
CA LYS A 41 1.74 -16.14 1.02
C LYS A 41 2.71 -17.31 0.86
N ASN A 42 3.72 -17.37 1.71
CA ASN A 42 4.67 -18.47 1.76
C ASN A 42 4.91 -18.88 3.23
N PRO A 43 4.08 -19.78 3.78
CA PRO A 43 4.20 -20.18 5.18
C PRO A 43 5.53 -20.89 5.50
N GLN A 44 6.18 -21.49 4.50
CA GLN A 44 7.48 -22.15 4.64
C GLN A 44 8.65 -21.18 4.42
N GLY A 45 8.37 -19.93 4.02
CA GLY A 45 9.39 -18.91 3.83
C GLY A 45 9.99 -18.48 5.17
N GLN A 46 11.29 -18.18 5.15
CA GLN A 46 11.96 -17.55 6.28
C GLN A 46 11.31 -16.19 6.57
N GLN A 47 10.90 -15.99 7.83
CA GLN A 47 10.41 -14.70 8.30
C GLN A 47 11.53 -13.66 8.25
N VAL A 48 11.25 -12.48 7.71
CA VAL A 48 12.18 -11.35 7.72
C VAL A 48 12.54 -10.97 9.15
N GLN A 49 13.82 -10.76 9.41
CA GLN A 49 14.36 -10.39 10.71
C GLN A 49 14.99 -8.99 10.68
N LYS A 50 15.17 -8.42 11.87
CA LYS A 50 15.96 -7.20 12.03
C LYS A 50 17.40 -7.44 11.57
N ASN A 51 17.96 -6.44 10.89
CA ASN A 51 19.25 -6.40 10.20
C ASN A 51 19.33 -7.24 8.91
N ASP A 52 18.24 -7.83 8.44
CA ASP A 52 18.21 -8.45 7.11
C ASP A 52 18.37 -7.39 6.02
N LEU A 53 18.94 -7.83 4.89
CA LEU A 53 18.91 -7.08 3.64
C LEU A 53 17.86 -7.70 2.72
N LEU A 54 16.76 -6.99 2.49
CA LEU A 54 15.74 -7.40 1.55
C LEU A 54 16.15 -7.06 0.14
N ILE A 55 16.02 -8.04 -0.74
CA ILE A 55 16.25 -7.92 -2.17
C ILE A 55 14.97 -8.36 -2.86
N GLY A 56 14.37 -7.48 -3.66
CA GLY A 56 13.07 -7.75 -4.24
C GLY A 56 12.72 -6.83 -5.40
N LYS A 57 11.52 -7.06 -5.94
CA LYS A 57 10.88 -6.20 -6.92
C LYS A 57 9.76 -5.45 -6.23
N PHE A 58 9.53 -4.21 -6.65
CA PHE A 58 8.46 -3.39 -6.12
C PHE A 58 7.84 -2.55 -7.23
N SER A 59 6.63 -2.06 -6.99
CA SER A 59 6.01 -0.99 -7.76
C SER A 59 5.35 -0.01 -6.81
N ILE A 60 5.49 1.29 -7.06
CA ILE A 60 4.82 2.35 -6.28
C ILE A 60 3.74 2.96 -7.16
N LYS A 61 2.52 3.09 -6.60
CA LYS A 61 1.38 3.72 -7.26
C LYS A 61 0.80 4.82 -6.39
N PHE A 62 0.39 5.92 -7.01
CA PHE A 62 -0.46 6.95 -6.40
C PHE A 62 -1.80 6.94 -7.13
N GLY A 63 -2.86 6.48 -6.44
CA GLY A 63 -4.12 6.15 -7.10
C GLY A 63 -3.91 5.12 -8.21
N ASP A 64 -4.36 5.46 -9.42
CA ASP A 64 -4.22 4.60 -10.60
C ASP A 64 -2.88 4.81 -11.36
N SER A 65 -2.07 5.78 -10.94
CA SER A 65 -0.81 6.13 -11.61
C SER A 65 0.35 5.31 -11.08
N LEU A 66 1.09 4.64 -11.98
CA LEU A 66 2.37 4.00 -11.68
C LEU A 66 3.48 5.05 -11.61
N VAL A 67 4.09 5.21 -10.44
CA VAL A 67 5.11 6.24 -10.17
C VAL A 67 6.52 5.66 -10.23
N ALA A 68 6.69 4.42 -9.75
CA ALA A 68 7.97 3.73 -9.82
C ALA A 68 7.77 2.23 -10.09
N ASP A 69 8.69 1.66 -10.86
CA ASP A 69 8.72 0.26 -11.22
C ASP A 69 10.14 -0.28 -11.03
N GLY A 70 10.34 -1.04 -9.96
CA GLY A 70 11.63 -1.62 -9.59
C GLY A 70 12.14 -2.64 -10.61
N THR A 71 11.30 -3.13 -11.53
CA THR A 71 11.74 -4.05 -12.59
C THR A 71 12.46 -3.35 -13.74
N LYS A 72 12.28 -2.02 -13.84
CA LYS A 72 12.90 -1.16 -14.86
C LYS A 72 14.12 -0.40 -14.32
N MET A 73 14.45 -0.58 -13.04
CA MET A 73 15.64 0.04 -12.44
C MET A 73 16.90 -0.67 -12.94
N GLN A 74 17.96 0.10 -13.19
CA GLN A 74 19.26 -0.45 -13.59
C GLN A 74 19.93 -1.22 -12.45
N SER A 75 19.71 -0.80 -11.21
CA SER A 75 20.21 -1.46 -10.01
C SER A 75 19.11 -2.29 -9.35
N GLN A 76 19.51 -3.40 -8.73
CA GLN A 76 18.63 -4.25 -7.95
C GLN A 76 18.16 -3.48 -6.71
N PRO A 77 16.84 -3.29 -6.51
CA PRO A 77 16.34 -2.66 -5.29
C PRO A 77 16.71 -3.47 -4.06
N MET A 78 17.24 -2.77 -3.05
CA MET A 78 17.55 -3.35 -1.76
C MET A 78 17.07 -2.44 -0.63
N VAL A 79 16.57 -3.04 0.45
CA VAL A 79 16.12 -2.34 1.66
C VAL A 79 16.73 -3.03 2.87
N ARG A 80 17.40 -2.27 3.74
CA ARG A 80 17.93 -2.77 5.00
C ARG A 80 16.86 -2.68 6.08
N ILE A 81 16.68 -3.74 6.86
CA ILE A 81 15.65 -3.82 7.90
C ILE A 81 16.26 -3.40 9.22
N ASP A 82 16.36 -2.10 9.47
CA ASP A 82 16.83 -1.57 10.74
C ASP A 82 16.05 -0.33 11.17
N ASP A 83 16.29 0.12 12.41
CA ASP A 83 15.59 1.26 12.99
C ASP A 83 16.00 2.58 12.33
N GLN A 84 17.17 2.64 11.68
CA GLN A 84 17.64 3.83 10.98
C GLN A 84 16.94 4.03 9.64
N SER A 85 16.48 2.93 9.04
CA SER A 85 15.71 2.93 7.79
C SER A 85 14.23 3.24 8.02
N LYS A 86 13.80 3.40 9.28
CA LYS A 86 12.44 3.80 9.61
C LYS A 86 12.20 5.28 9.39
N ILE A 87 11.08 5.61 8.76
CA ILE A 87 10.64 6.97 8.45
C ILE A 87 9.44 7.37 9.30
N PHE A 88 8.53 6.43 9.57
CA PHE A 88 7.34 6.65 10.40
C PHE A 88 6.82 5.31 10.96
N LYS A 89 5.96 5.37 11.97
CA LYS A 89 5.31 4.17 12.52
C LYS A 89 4.39 3.53 11.47
N GLY A 90 4.57 2.25 11.21
CA GLY A 90 3.79 1.51 10.21
C GLY A 90 4.33 1.66 8.79
N ASP A 91 5.62 2.00 8.64
CA ASP A 91 6.27 2.13 7.34
C ASP A 91 6.63 0.79 6.69
N LEU A 92 7.40 0.85 5.61
CA LEU A 92 7.84 -0.34 4.88
C LEU A 92 8.69 -1.28 5.74
N VAL A 93 9.46 -0.78 6.71
CA VAL A 93 10.28 -1.64 7.59
C VAL A 93 9.37 -2.44 8.53
N ASP A 94 8.37 -1.79 9.13
CA ASP A 94 7.36 -2.46 9.95
C ASP A 94 6.58 -3.51 9.14
N GLY A 95 6.21 -3.16 7.91
CA GLY A 95 5.53 -4.09 7.00
C GLY A 95 6.42 -5.26 6.55
N ALA A 96 7.68 -5.00 6.24
CA ALA A 96 8.65 -6.00 5.83
C ALA A 96 8.90 -7.05 6.91
N LEU A 97 8.95 -6.65 8.18
CA LEU A 97 9.09 -7.58 9.32
C LEU A 97 7.92 -8.56 9.46
N MET A 98 6.76 -8.26 8.85
CA MET A 98 5.61 -9.16 8.80
C MET A 98 5.71 -10.19 7.67
N MET A 99 6.59 -9.97 6.69
CA MET A 99 6.72 -10.82 5.50
C MET A 99 7.63 -12.04 5.72
N ARG A 100 7.44 -13.02 4.85
CA ARG A 100 8.34 -14.16 4.63
C ARG A 100 8.95 -14.11 3.25
N LYS A 101 10.12 -14.73 3.11
CA LYS A 101 10.80 -14.89 1.81
C LYS A 101 9.86 -15.52 0.78
N GLY A 102 9.73 -14.88 -0.38
CA GLY A 102 8.89 -15.35 -1.49
C GLY A 102 7.44 -14.85 -1.46
N GLU A 103 7.06 -14.04 -0.47
CA GLU A 103 5.74 -13.42 -0.43
C GLU A 103 5.64 -12.20 -1.34
N THR A 104 4.40 -11.91 -1.75
CA THR A 104 4.04 -10.64 -2.40
C THR A 104 3.01 -9.96 -1.50
N CYS A 105 3.29 -8.72 -1.15
CA CYS A 105 2.45 -7.92 -0.27
C CYS A 105 2.33 -6.50 -0.84
N THR A 106 1.11 -5.97 -0.87
CA THR A 106 0.86 -4.55 -1.11
C THR A 106 0.70 -3.84 0.23
N PHE A 107 1.49 -2.80 0.43
CA PHE A 107 1.36 -1.87 1.54
C PHE A 107 0.66 -0.60 1.08
N ALA A 108 -0.25 -0.09 1.90
CA ALA A 108 -0.91 1.19 1.69
C ALA A 108 -0.46 2.17 2.77
N PHE A 109 -0.16 3.40 2.35
CA PHE A 109 0.32 4.45 3.25
C PHE A 109 -0.53 5.69 3.06
N ALA A 110 -0.79 6.39 4.16
CA ALA A 110 -1.42 7.70 4.10
C ALA A 110 -0.52 8.70 3.36
N LYS A 111 -1.15 9.67 2.69
CA LYS A 111 -0.45 10.72 1.92
C LYS A 111 0.63 11.41 2.77
N ASP A 112 0.26 11.88 3.96
CA ASP A 112 1.15 12.60 4.89
C ASP A 112 2.35 11.73 5.35
N SER A 113 2.20 10.41 5.37
CA SER A 113 3.31 9.49 5.66
C SER A 113 4.28 9.39 4.49
N ILE A 114 3.77 9.37 3.26
CA ILE A 114 4.59 9.37 2.05
C ILE A 114 5.31 10.70 1.85
N GLU A 115 4.68 11.83 2.21
CA GLU A 115 5.33 13.15 2.14
C GLU A 115 6.63 13.18 2.98
N LYS A 116 6.69 12.47 4.12
CA LYS A 116 7.91 12.33 4.93
C LYS A 116 9.02 11.56 4.21
N LEU A 117 8.68 10.58 3.37
CA LEU A 117 9.65 9.82 2.57
C LEU A 117 10.29 10.70 1.49
N PHE A 118 9.52 11.59 0.89
CA PHE A 118 9.97 12.48 -0.20
C PHE A 118 10.41 13.87 0.29
N GLY A 119 10.61 14.06 1.60
CA GLY A 119 11.04 15.35 2.16
C GLY A 119 10.09 16.51 1.88
N GLY A 120 8.79 16.23 1.73
CA GLY A 120 7.73 17.22 1.47
C GLY A 120 7.46 17.54 -0.01
N ASN A 121 8.25 17.03 -0.95
CA ASN A 121 8.07 17.28 -2.39
C ASN A 121 7.51 16.03 -3.09
N MET A 122 6.20 15.83 -3.00
CA MET A 122 5.54 14.82 -3.84
C MET A 122 5.26 15.34 -5.24
N PRO A 123 5.33 14.48 -6.27
CA PRO A 123 4.77 14.77 -7.58
C PRO A 123 3.27 15.15 -7.44
N PRO A 124 2.77 16.10 -8.24
CA PRO A 124 1.38 16.52 -8.23
C PRO A 124 0.41 15.38 -8.57
#